data_AF-Q84NZ4-F1
#
_entry.id   AF-Q84NZ4-F1
#
_cell.length_a   1.000
_cell.length_b   1.000
_cell.length_c   1.000
_cell.angle_alpha   90.00
_cell.angle_beta   90.00
_cell.angle_gamma   90.00
#
_symmetry.space_group_name_H-M   'P 1'
#
loop_
_entity.id
_entity.type
_entity.pdbx_description
1 polymer ?
#
loop_
_entity_poly.entity_id
_entity_poly.type
_entity_poly.pdbx_seq_one_letter_code
_entity_poly.pdbx_strand_id
1 'polypeptide(L)' 'ADVRGNDFEVIPFGAGRRICAGMSLGLRMVQLLTATLAHAFEWELAD' A
#
# COMPACT_ATOMS: atom_id res chain seq x y z
N ALA A 1 0.93 3.26 13.30
CA ALA A 1 1.12 1.98 12.62
C ALA A 1 2.02 2.15 11.41
N ASP A 2 3.10 1.36 11.32
CA ASP A 2 3.94 1.28 10.13
C ASP A 2 3.84 -0.10 9.49
N VAL A 3 3.97 -0.19 8.16
CA VAL A 3 3.86 -1.46 7.44
C VAL A 3 5.20 -2.20 7.31
N ARG A 4 6.25 -1.76 8.03
CA ARG A 4 7.63 -2.29 7.91
C ARG A 4 7.85 -3.54 8.76
N GLY A 5 6.82 -4.01 9.45
CA GLY A 5 6.86 -5.20 10.29
C GLY A 5 7.29 -4.93 11.73
N ASN A 6 7.31 -3.67 12.17
CA ASN A 6 7.50 -3.30 13.58
C ASN A 6 6.17 -3.24 14.35
N ASP A 7 5.06 -3.07 13.64
CA ASP A 7 3.72 -3.07 14.18
C ASP A 7 3.02 -4.40 13.86
N PHE A 8 2.73 -5.20 14.88
CA PHE A 8 2.11 -6.51 14.72
C PHE A 8 0.60 -6.45 14.45
N GLU A 9 -0.04 -5.30 14.66
CA GLU A 9 -1.43 -5.10 14.25
C GLU A 9 -1.54 -4.90 12.72
N VAL A 10 -0.43 -4.54 12.05
CA VAL A 10 -0.40 -4.22 10.61
C VAL A 10 0.85 -4.79 9.92
N ILE A 11 0.76 -6.04 9.45
CA ILE A 11 1.86 -6.76 8.76
C ILE A 11 1.51 -7.24 7.33
N PRO A 12 1.03 -6.37 6.43
CA PRO A 12 0.58 -6.77 5.08
C PRO A 12 1.71 -7.36 4.22
N PHE A 13 2.97 -7.07 4.55
CA PHE A 13 4.17 -7.56 3.86
C PHE A 13 4.98 -8.57 4.70
N GLY A 14 4.43 -9.04 5.82
CA GLY A 14 5.16 -9.83 6.81
C GLY A 14 6.16 -9.02 7.64
N ALA A 15 7.01 -9.73 8.40
CA ALA A 15 8.01 -9.12 9.29
C ALA A 15 9.28 -9.98 9.42
N GLY A 16 10.36 -9.39 9.92
CA GLY A 16 11.63 -10.07 10.21
C GLY A 16 12.36 -10.58 8.96
N ARG A 17 13.12 -11.68 9.10
CA ARG A 17 13.98 -12.21 8.02
C ARG A 17 13.24 -12.70 6.77
N ARG A 18 11.93 -12.91 6.86
CA ARG A 18 11.08 -13.40 5.77
C ARG A 18 10.07 -12.34 5.31
N ILE A 19 10.39 -11.07 5.53
CA ILE A 19 9.59 -9.96 5.02
C ILE A 19 9.57 -9.96 3.48
N CYS A 20 8.46 -9.50 2.90
CA CYS A 20 8.30 -9.44 1.45
C CYS A 20 9.41 -8.61 0.80
N ALA A 21 10.23 -9.25 -0.04
CA ALA A 21 11.29 -8.58 -0.79
C ALA A 21 10.74 -7.48 -1.73
N GLY A 22 9.47 -7.57 -2.10
CA GLY A 22 8.76 -6.61 -2.95
C GLY A 22 8.09 -5.45 -2.21
N MET A 23 8.27 -5.29 -0.89
CA MET A 23 7.57 -4.24 -0.11
C MET A 23 7.69 -2.84 -0.73
N SER A 24 8.90 -2.42 -1.08
CA SER A 24 9.15 -1.10 -1.67
C SER A 24 8.44 -0.89 -2.99
N LEU A 25 8.34 -1.94 -3.82
CA LEU A 25 7.61 -1.90 -5.08
C LEU A 25 6.10 -1.83 -4.82
N GLY A 26 5.58 -2.66 -3.93
CA GLY A 26 4.16 -2.66 -3.57
C GLY A 26 3.70 -1.30 -3.06
N LEU A 27 4.47 -0.67 -2.18
CA LEU A 27 4.17 0.67 -1.67
C LEU A 27 4.14 1.72 -2.79
N ARG A 28 5.13 1.70 -3.69
CA ARG A 28 5.17 2.61 -4.85
C ARG A 28 3.99 2.39 -5.78
N MET A 29 3.63 1.13 -6.04
CA MET A 29 2.50 0.79 -6.91
C MET A 29 1.19 1.27 -6.33
N VAL A 30 0.92 1.06 -5.04
CA VAL A 30 -0.29 1.55 -4.37
C VAL A 30 -0.35 3.08 -4.47
N GLN A 31 0.73 3.77 -4.09
CA GLN A 31 0.79 5.23 -4.16
C GLN A 31 0.56 5.76 -5.58
N LEU A 32 1.23 5.17 -6.57
CA LEU A 32 1.11 5.57 -7.97
C LEU A 32 -0.31 5.33 -8.49
N LEU A 33 -0.86 4.13 -8.29
CA LEU A 33 -2.18 3.79 -8.76
C LEU A 33 -3.25 4.66 -8.10
N THR A 34 -3.17 4.89 -6.79
CA THR A 34 -4.08 5.79 -6.09
C THR A 34 -3.98 7.23 -6.63
N ALA A 35 -2.76 7.73 -6.88
CA ALA A 35 -2.57 9.06 -7.46
C ALA A 35 -3.11 9.15 -8.89
N THR A 36 -2.86 8.13 -9.72
CA THR A 36 -3.41 8.05 -11.08
C THR A 36 -4.93 8.01 -11.07
N LEU A 37 -5.53 7.20 -10.20
CA LEU A 37 -6.98 7.09 -10.05
C LEU A 37 -7.60 8.43 -9.60
N ALA A 38 -7.01 9.09 -8.62
CA ALA A 38 -7.48 10.39 -8.13
C ALA A 38 -7.31 11.53 -9.16
N HIS A 39 -6.26 11.49 -9.98
CA HIS A 39 -5.99 12.53 -10.96
C HIS A 39 -6.75 12.32 -12.29
N ALA A 40 -6.87 11.08 -12.75
CA ALA A 40 -7.33 10.78 -14.11
C ALA A 40 -8.85 10.60 -14.23
N PHE A 41 -9.57 10.51 -13.11
CA PHE A 41 -11.01 10.26 -13.08
C PHE A 41 -11.71 11.28 -12.20
N GLU A 42 -12.91 11.68 -12.61
CA GLU A 42 -13.87 12.36 -11.74
C GLU A 42 -14.68 11.29 -11.01
N TRP A 43 -14.82 11.44 -9.68
CA TRP A 43 -15.43 10.41 -8.83
C TRP A 43 -16.78 10.89 -8.35
N GLU A 44 -17.81 10.08 -8.57
CA GLU A 44 -19.15 10.31 -8.04
C GLU A 44 -19.59 9.08 -7.25
N LEU A 45 -20.31 9.29 -6.15
CA LEU A 45 -20.92 8.20 -5.40
C LEU A 45 -22.22 7.81 -6.11
N ALA A 46 -22.41 6.52 -6.38
CA ALA A 46 -23.69 6.03 -6.87
C ALA A 46 -24.76 6.17 -5.76
N ASP A 47 -25.98 6.51 -6.17
CA ASP A 47 -27.15 6.63 -5.28
C ASP A 47 -27.45 5.34 -4.49
#